data_AF-A0A9E5KDL2-F1
#
_entry.id   AF-A0A9E5KDL2-F1
#
_cell.length_a   1.000
_cell.length_b   1.000
_cell.length_c   1.000
_cell.angle_alpha   90.00
_cell.angle_beta   90.00
_cell.angle_gamma   90.00
#
_symmetry.space_group_name_H-M   'P 1'
#
loop_
_entity.id
_entity.type
_entity.pdbx_description
1 polymer ?
#
loop_
_entity_poly.entity_id
_entity_poly.type
_entity_poly.pdbx_seq_one_letter_code
_entity_poly.pdbx_strand_id
1 'polypeptide(L)'
;GCHILDPVFMALKLTAPLTVRAEAPPINKEIWNKSSTVAYEFPGTEMTSGPVVKVTWYDGAGHFPSRKALGLPESFNFPGSGSILVGEKGMLLIPHVAMPKLLPEEKFADVKIPVIPSRDHYISWALACLGEDTTTSHFDFSGPLTEAILLGTIAVRNPGAKLTWNTEKMELRGAPNAQDLLTKPYRSGWEPKWI
;
A
#
# COMPACT_ATOMS: atom_id res chain seq x y z
N GLY A 1 0.02 -7.13 -1.74
CA GLY A 1 0.21 -5.90 -0.96
C GLY A 1 1.38 -5.11 -1.50
N CYS A 2 2.59 -5.35 -1.00
CA CYS A 2 3.76 -4.50 -1.23
C CYS A 2 4.04 -4.21 -2.71
N HIS A 3 4.08 -5.21 -3.59
CA HIS A 3 4.34 -5.04 -5.04
C HIS A 3 3.31 -4.26 -5.87
N ILE A 4 2.15 -3.96 -5.28
CA ILE A 4 1.11 -3.16 -5.93
C ILE A 4 1.14 -1.74 -5.38
N LEU A 5 1.45 -1.61 -4.08
CA LEU A 5 1.49 -0.34 -3.38
C LEU A 5 2.85 0.35 -3.50
N ASP A 6 3.95 -0.36 -3.74
CA ASP A 6 5.30 0.20 -3.77
C ASP A 6 5.47 1.36 -4.76
N PRO A 7 4.88 1.40 -5.98
CA PRO A 7 5.08 2.53 -6.88
C PRO A 7 4.33 3.76 -6.36
N VAL A 8 3.18 3.55 -5.70
CA VAL A 8 2.38 4.62 -5.09
C VAL A 8 3.07 5.16 -3.84
N PHE A 9 3.56 4.25 -2.98
CA PHE A 9 4.23 4.58 -1.74
C PHE A 9 5.50 5.40 -2.01
N MET A 10 6.29 4.97 -3.01
CA MET A 10 7.47 5.70 -3.48
C MET A 10 7.10 7.05 -4.11
N ALA A 11 6.18 7.07 -5.07
CA ALA A 11 5.84 8.29 -5.81
C ALA A 11 5.22 9.38 -4.93
N LEU A 12 4.41 8.99 -3.93
CA LEU A 12 3.77 9.91 -3.00
C LEU A 12 4.60 10.15 -1.73
N LYS A 13 5.78 9.52 -1.59
CA LYS A 13 6.64 9.60 -0.40
C LYS A 13 5.91 9.26 0.90
N LEU A 14 5.05 8.25 0.85
CA LEU A 14 4.27 7.85 2.01
C LEU A 14 5.17 7.26 3.11
N THR A 15 4.67 7.28 4.33
CA THR A 15 5.31 6.71 5.53
C THR A 15 4.32 5.78 6.22
N ALA A 16 4.38 5.62 7.56
CA ALA A 16 3.34 4.95 8.32
C ALA A 16 1.99 5.70 8.22
N PRO A 17 0.85 4.99 8.16
CA PRO A 17 -0.47 5.60 8.21
C PRO A 17 -0.80 6.12 9.62
N LEU A 18 -1.65 7.15 9.70
CA LEU A 18 -2.22 7.64 10.95
C LEU A 18 -3.31 6.70 11.46
N THR A 19 -4.17 6.25 10.55
CA THR A 19 -5.27 5.36 10.87
C THR A 19 -5.50 4.32 9.78
N VAL A 20 -6.07 3.19 10.18
CA VAL A 20 -6.46 2.11 9.27
C VAL A 20 -7.80 1.50 9.71
N ARG A 21 -8.68 1.20 8.76
CA ARG A 21 -9.94 0.49 8.99
C ARG A 21 -10.16 -0.49 7.86
N ALA A 22 -10.68 -1.68 8.17
CA ALA A 22 -11.07 -2.64 7.16
C ALA A 22 -12.55 -2.99 7.24
N GLU A 23 -13.12 -3.31 6.08
CA GLU A 23 -14.38 -4.01 5.93
C GLU A 23 -14.08 -5.35 5.29
N ALA A 24 -14.46 -6.43 5.95
CA ALA A 24 -14.28 -7.77 5.46
C ALA A 24 -15.34 -8.70 6.08
N PRO A 25 -15.67 -9.82 5.42
CA PRO A 25 -16.48 -10.87 6.03
C PRO A 25 -15.85 -11.40 7.34
N PRO A 26 -16.63 -12.08 8.19
CA PRO A 26 -16.07 -12.77 9.36
C PRO A 26 -15.01 -13.79 8.93
N ILE A 27 -13.83 -13.67 9.52
CA ILE A 27 -12.72 -14.61 9.32
C ILE A 27 -12.85 -15.80 10.28
N ASN A 28 -12.46 -17.00 9.84
CA ASN A 28 -12.31 -18.14 10.75
C ASN A 28 -10.82 -18.39 11.06
N LYS A 29 -10.52 -19.39 11.90
CA LYS A 29 -9.15 -19.63 12.36
C LYS A 29 -8.23 -20.26 11.30
N GLU A 30 -8.77 -20.77 10.19
CA GLU A 30 -8.05 -21.60 9.22
C GLU A 30 -7.85 -20.93 7.87
N ILE A 31 -8.82 -20.11 7.44
CA ILE A 31 -8.80 -19.45 6.13
C ILE A 31 -8.91 -17.94 6.24
N TRP A 32 -8.26 -17.27 5.31
CA TRP A 32 -8.38 -15.82 5.15
C TRP A 32 -9.69 -15.44 4.44
N ASN A 33 -10.05 -14.15 4.54
CA ASN A 33 -11.25 -13.62 3.89
C ASN A 33 -11.14 -13.68 2.36
N LYS A 34 -12.25 -13.99 1.68
CA LYS A 34 -12.32 -14.01 0.20
C LYS A 34 -12.23 -12.63 -0.43
N SER A 35 -12.61 -11.60 0.33
CA SER A 35 -12.52 -10.21 -0.07
C SER A 35 -12.34 -9.31 1.14
N SER A 36 -11.74 -8.15 0.92
CA SER A 36 -11.66 -7.08 1.92
C SER A 36 -11.49 -5.71 1.27
N THR A 37 -11.93 -4.68 1.97
CA THR A 37 -11.61 -3.28 1.66
C THR A 37 -10.84 -2.73 2.85
N VAL A 38 -9.63 -2.22 2.64
CA VAL A 38 -8.83 -1.58 3.70
C VAL A 38 -8.64 -0.13 3.35
N ALA A 39 -9.11 0.77 4.22
CA ALA A 39 -8.95 2.21 4.09
C ALA A 39 -7.86 2.68 5.05
N TYR A 40 -6.86 3.36 4.50
CA TYR A 40 -5.77 4.00 5.24
C TYR A 40 -5.90 5.52 5.13
N GLU A 41 -5.54 6.21 6.21
CA GLU A 41 -5.30 7.65 6.21
C GLU A 41 -3.80 7.87 6.49
N PHE A 42 -3.05 8.32 5.49
CA PHE A 42 -1.63 8.69 5.63
C PHE A 42 -1.50 10.19 5.89
N PRO A 43 -0.41 10.64 6.55
CA PRO A 43 -0.09 12.05 6.56
C PRO A 43 0.13 12.56 5.12
N GLY A 44 -0.25 13.81 4.89
CA GLY A 44 0.07 14.54 3.68
C GLY A 44 1.57 14.66 3.46
N THR A 45 1.99 14.63 2.21
CA THR A 45 3.36 14.86 1.79
C THR A 45 3.42 16.01 0.79
N GLU A 46 4.63 16.48 0.49
CA GLU A 46 4.89 17.47 -0.57
C GLU A 46 4.38 17.04 -1.96
N MET A 47 4.12 15.75 -2.16
CA MET A 47 3.58 15.20 -3.40
C MET A 47 2.06 15.20 -3.44
N THR A 48 1.39 15.68 -2.39
CA THR A 48 -0.06 15.55 -2.19
C THR A 48 -0.73 16.89 -1.87
N SER A 49 -2.03 17.02 -2.15
CA SER A 49 -2.72 18.32 -2.08
C SER A 49 -3.23 18.73 -0.69
N GLY A 50 -3.14 17.86 0.32
CA GLY A 50 -3.75 18.11 1.62
C GLY A 50 -3.04 17.40 2.77
N PRO A 51 -3.46 17.67 4.02
CA PRO A 51 -2.79 17.16 5.21
C PRO A 51 -2.98 15.66 5.45
N VAL A 52 -3.89 15.02 4.70
CA VAL A 52 -4.18 13.59 4.79
C VAL A 52 -4.38 13.02 3.39
N VAL A 53 -3.72 11.89 3.12
CA VAL A 53 -3.87 11.12 1.88
C VAL A 53 -4.68 9.86 2.19
N LYS A 54 -5.80 9.69 1.48
CA LYS A 54 -6.61 8.48 1.58
C LYS A 54 -6.12 7.45 0.59
N VAL A 55 -5.84 6.25 1.06
CA VAL A 55 -5.49 5.10 0.22
C VAL A 55 -6.46 3.97 0.56
N THR A 56 -7.09 3.40 -0.45
CA THR A 56 -8.01 2.27 -0.28
C THR A 56 -7.50 1.07 -1.05
N TRP A 57 -7.26 -0.02 -0.34
CA TRP A 57 -6.96 -1.33 -0.90
C TRP A 57 -8.25 -2.13 -1.08
N TYR A 58 -8.46 -2.66 -2.28
CA TYR A 58 -9.54 -3.59 -2.58
C TYR A 58 -8.94 -4.96 -2.89
N ASP A 59 -9.36 -5.98 -2.15
CA ASP A 59 -8.90 -7.35 -2.29
C ASP A 59 -10.05 -8.30 -2.58
N GLY A 60 -9.81 -9.30 -3.43
CA GLY A 60 -10.78 -10.33 -3.81
C GLY A 60 -11.21 -10.26 -5.28
N ALA A 61 -11.57 -11.42 -5.83
CA ALA A 61 -11.97 -11.54 -7.23
C ALA A 61 -13.22 -10.67 -7.53
N GLY A 62 -13.10 -9.79 -8.53
CA GLY A 62 -14.18 -8.88 -8.91
C GLY A 62 -14.40 -7.71 -7.95
N HIS A 63 -13.61 -7.59 -6.88
CA HIS A 63 -13.74 -6.55 -5.87
C HIS A 63 -12.88 -5.34 -6.24
N PHE A 64 -13.52 -4.31 -6.78
CA PHE A 64 -12.87 -3.12 -7.33
C PHE A 64 -13.46 -1.83 -6.74
N PRO A 65 -12.75 -0.69 -6.82
CA PRO A 65 -13.35 0.61 -6.54
C PRO A 65 -14.56 0.87 -7.44
N SER A 66 -15.46 1.72 -6.95
CA SER A 66 -16.63 2.16 -7.71
C SER A 66 -16.20 2.97 -8.94
N ARG A 67 -16.59 2.51 -10.15
CA ARG A 67 -16.36 3.25 -11.40
C ARG A 67 -16.99 4.64 -11.33
N LYS A 68 -18.23 4.72 -10.85
CA LYS A 68 -18.97 5.99 -10.67
C LYS A 68 -18.23 6.96 -9.74
N ALA A 69 -17.67 6.46 -8.64
CA ALA A 69 -16.90 7.30 -7.71
C ALA A 69 -15.61 7.84 -8.34
N LEU A 70 -15.06 7.12 -9.32
CA LEU A 70 -13.89 7.52 -10.10
C LEU A 70 -14.25 8.29 -11.39
N GLY A 71 -15.53 8.54 -11.66
CA GLY A 71 -15.97 9.17 -12.91
C GLY A 71 -15.70 8.32 -14.17
N LEU A 72 -15.53 7.00 -14.01
CA LEU A 72 -15.30 6.05 -15.10
C LEU A 72 -16.62 5.47 -15.61
N PRO A 73 -16.73 5.11 -16.91
CA PRO A 73 -17.91 4.46 -17.45
C PRO A 73 -18.08 3.05 -16.84
N GLU A 74 -19.31 2.54 -16.80
CA GLU A 74 -19.59 1.20 -16.26
C GLU A 74 -18.89 0.09 -17.05
N SER A 75 -18.69 0.30 -18.35
CA SER A 75 -17.94 -0.59 -19.24
C SER A 75 -16.42 -0.59 -19.00
N PHE A 76 -15.91 0.26 -18.11
CA PHE A 76 -14.49 0.31 -17.81
C PHE A 76 -14.03 -0.99 -17.14
N ASN A 77 -13.04 -1.62 -17.78
CA ASN A 77 -12.42 -2.86 -17.31
C ASN A 77 -11.15 -2.53 -16.52
N PHE A 78 -11.18 -2.77 -15.21
CA PHE A 78 -9.98 -2.72 -14.39
C PHE A 78 -9.03 -3.88 -14.76
N PRO A 79 -7.71 -3.67 -14.68
CA PRO A 79 -6.76 -4.78 -14.72
C PRO A 79 -7.00 -5.72 -13.52
N GLY A 80 -6.53 -6.97 -13.63
CA GLY A 80 -6.70 -7.96 -12.55
C GLY A 80 -6.05 -7.56 -11.22
N SER A 81 -5.00 -6.72 -11.27
CA SER A 81 -4.41 -6.06 -10.11
C SER A 81 -3.67 -4.79 -10.55
N GLY A 82 -3.49 -3.85 -9.62
CA GLY A 82 -2.82 -2.59 -9.89
C GLY A 82 -3.24 -1.49 -8.91
N SER A 83 -2.82 -0.28 -9.21
CA SER A 83 -3.08 0.92 -8.43
C SER A 83 -3.69 2.00 -9.30
N ILE A 84 -4.51 2.88 -8.72
CA ILE A 84 -5.00 4.09 -9.39
C ILE A 84 -4.74 5.31 -8.53
N LEU A 85 -4.03 6.29 -9.07
CA LEU A 85 -3.86 7.60 -8.44
C LEU A 85 -4.90 8.55 -9.01
N VAL A 86 -5.62 9.24 -8.13
CA VAL A 86 -6.69 10.17 -8.50
C VAL A 86 -6.21 11.59 -8.25
N GLY A 87 -6.10 12.37 -9.33
CA GLY A 87 -5.75 13.79 -9.29
C GLY A 87 -6.88 14.66 -9.81
N GLU A 88 -6.75 15.98 -9.62
CA GLU A 88 -7.78 16.95 -10.02
C GLU A 88 -7.95 17.04 -11.54
N LYS A 89 -6.90 16.74 -12.31
CA LYS A 89 -6.87 16.87 -13.77
C LYS A 89 -7.01 15.54 -14.50
N GLY A 90 -7.02 14.42 -13.80
CA GLY A 90 -7.03 13.09 -14.39
C GLY A 90 -6.54 12.04 -13.41
N MET A 91 -6.47 10.80 -13.88
CA MET A 91 -6.01 9.66 -13.07
C MET A 91 -4.85 8.95 -13.75
N LEU A 92 -4.00 8.31 -12.94
CA LEU A 92 -2.95 7.41 -13.41
C LEU A 92 -3.29 5.99 -12.95
N LEU A 93 -3.65 5.13 -13.91
CA LEU A 93 -3.84 3.71 -13.68
C LEU A 93 -2.50 3.00 -13.88
N ILE A 94 -2.07 2.21 -12.91
CA ILE A 94 -0.83 1.44 -12.91
C ILE A 94 -1.18 -0.04 -12.79
N PRO A 95 -1.37 -0.75 -13.91
CA PRO A 95 -1.59 -2.20 -13.87
C PRO A 95 -0.35 -2.93 -13.34
N HIS A 96 -0.55 -4.04 -12.64
CA HIS A 96 0.57 -4.89 -12.25
C HIS A 96 1.22 -5.51 -13.50
N VAL A 97 2.53 -5.33 -13.65
CA VAL A 97 3.33 -5.86 -14.77
C VAL A 97 2.86 -5.35 -16.15
N ALA A 98 2.37 -4.12 -16.24
CA ALA A 98 2.13 -3.46 -17.51
C ALA A 98 2.41 -1.95 -17.45
N MET A 99 2.42 -1.30 -18.62
CA MET A 99 2.62 0.14 -18.71
C MET A 99 1.49 0.91 -18.03
N PRO A 100 1.81 2.01 -17.31
CA PRO A 100 0.79 2.85 -16.72
C PRO A 100 0.02 3.62 -17.82
N LYS A 101 -1.23 3.98 -17.51
CA LYS A 101 -2.15 4.67 -18.41
C LYS A 101 -2.69 5.94 -17.74
N LEU A 102 -2.70 7.04 -18.47
CA LEU A 102 -3.37 8.27 -18.05
C LEU A 102 -4.84 8.23 -18.48
N LEU A 103 -5.75 8.59 -17.57
CA LEU A 103 -7.19 8.55 -17.80
C LEU A 103 -7.81 9.95 -17.62
N PRO A 104 -8.79 10.34 -18.47
CA PRO A 104 -9.25 9.60 -19.65
C PRO A 104 -8.21 9.61 -20.78
N GLU A 105 -8.04 8.50 -21.49
CA GLU A 105 -6.91 8.31 -22.44
C GLU A 105 -6.90 9.37 -23.54
N GLU A 106 -8.07 9.82 -24.00
CA GLU A 106 -8.23 10.81 -25.07
C GLU A 106 -7.64 12.17 -24.70
N LYS A 107 -7.68 12.54 -23.42
CA LYS A 107 -7.10 13.79 -22.92
C LYS A 107 -5.57 13.77 -22.92
N PHE A 108 -4.98 12.58 -22.91
CA PHE A 108 -3.55 12.37 -22.73
C PHE A 108 -2.90 11.61 -23.90
N ALA A 109 -3.57 11.53 -25.05
CA ALA A 109 -3.12 10.78 -26.22
C ALA A 109 -1.72 11.22 -26.72
N ASP A 110 -1.38 12.50 -26.55
CA ASP A 110 -0.10 13.06 -26.96
C ASP A 110 0.98 13.03 -25.87
N VAL A 111 0.65 12.56 -24.65
CA VAL A 111 1.61 12.48 -23.56
C VAL A 111 2.57 11.32 -23.78
N LYS A 112 3.85 11.66 -23.92
CA LYS A 112 4.93 10.66 -24.00
C LYS A 112 5.42 10.31 -22.60
N ILE A 113 5.21 9.06 -22.20
CA ILE A 113 5.75 8.54 -20.94
C ILE A 113 7.28 8.41 -21.08
N PRO A 114 8.08 9.02 -20.20
CA PRO A 114 9.53 8.88 -20.24
C PRO A 114 9.97 7.42 -20.11
N VAL A 115 10.92 7.02 -20.94
CA VAL A 115 11.57 5.71 -20.80
C VAL A 115 12.67 5.85 -19.73
N ILE A 116 12.53 5.10 -18.65
CA ILE A 116 13.55 5.02 -17.60
C ILE A 116 14.46 3.84 -17.91
N PRO A 117 15.80 3.99 -17.83
CA PRO A 117 16.72 2.87 -18.00
C PRO A 117 16.36 1.71 -17.08
N SER A 118 16.36 0.49 -17.63
CA SER A 118 16.16 -0.70 -16.82
C SER A 118 17.27 -0.85 -15.78
N ARG A 119 16.92 -1.35 -14.61
CA ARG A 119 17.85 -1.60 -13.51
C ARG A 119 17.73 -3.05 -13.08
N ASP A 120 18.85 -3.75 -13.01
CA ASP A 120 18.93 -5.09 -12.43
C ASP A 120 19.15 -4.96 -10.91
N HIS A 121 18.26 -5.55 -10.12
CA HIS A 121 18.30 -5.43 -8.66
C HIS A 121 19.41 -6.29 -8.03
N TYR A 122 19.88 -7.36 -8.68
CA TYR A 122 21.02 -8.15 -8.22
C TYR A 122 22.32 -7.38 -8.42
N ILE A 123 22.48 -6.75 -9.59
CA ILE A 123 23.65 -5.91 -9.88
C ILE A 123 23.68 -4.70 -8.95
N SER A 124 22.55 -4.01 -8.79
CA SER A 124 22.41 -2.89 -7.86
C SER A 124 22.78 -3.27 -6.43
N TRP A 125 22.36 -4.44 -5.96
CA TRP A 125 22.73 -4.94 -4.64
C TRP A 125 24.24 -5.21 -4.51
N ALA A 126 24.84 -5.88 -5.50
CA ALA A 126 26.27 -6.17 -5.49
C ALA A 126 27.11 -4.89 -5.49
N LEU A 127 26.76 -3.90 -6.32
CA LEU A 127 27.43 -2.60 -6.37
C LEU A 127 27.22 -1.80 -5.07
N ALA A 128 26.04 -1.87 -4.47
CA ALA A 128 25.79 -1.24 -3.17
C ALA A 128 26.65 -1.85 -2.05
N CYS A 129 26.91 -3.15 -2.06
CA CYS A 129 27.85 -3.78 -1.14
C CYS A 129 29.29 -3.29 -1.31
N LEU A 130 29.65 -2.83 -2.51
CA LEU A 130 30.96 -2.22 -2.81
C LEU A 130 30.99 -0.70 -2.52
N GLY A 131 29.86 -0.08 -2.21
CA GLY A 131 29.74 1.37 -2.01
C GLY A 131 29.68 2.16 -3.32
N GLU A 132 29.44 1.51 -4.45
CA GLU A 132 29.41 2.13 -5.79
C GLU A 132 27.99 2.49 -6.25
N ASP A 133 26.96 2.01 -5.54
CA ASP A 133 25.55 2.22 -5.87
C ASP A 133 24.66 2.16 -4.59
N THR A 134 23.35 2.35 -4.74
CA THR A 134 22.36 2.23 -3.65
C THR A 134 21.16 1.37 -4.05
N THR A 135 20.59 0.58 -3.13
CA THR A 135 19.40 -0.21 -3.45
C THR A 135 18.12 0.64 -3.48
N THR A 136 17.16 0.31 -4.35
CA THR A 136 15.86 1.00 -4.39
C THR A 136 14.90 0.58 -3.28
N SER A 137 15.19 -0.53 -2.61
CA SER A 137 14.30 -1.15 -1.61
C SER A 137 14.98 -1.27 -0.24
N HIS A 138 15.79 -0.28 0.13
CA HIS A 138 16.48 -0.21 1.42
C HIS A 138 15.50 -0.21 2.61
N PHE A 139 15.99 -0.45 3.84
CA PHE A 139 15.14 -0.57 5.04
C PHE A 139 14.32 0.69 5.36
N ASP A 140 14.85 1.88 5.09
CA ASP A 140 14.12 3.13 5.32
C ASP A 140 12.88 3.29 4.42
N PHE A 141 12.80 2.50 3.35
CA PHE A 141 11.66 2.45 2.44
C PHE A 141 10.80 1.21 2.71
N SER A 142 11.43 0.04 2.72
CA SER A 142 10.73 -1.25 2.84
C SER A 142 10.14 -1.49 4.24
N GLY A 143 10.74 -0.91 5.29
CA GLY A 143 10.24 -0.94 6.67
C GLY A 143 8.86 -0.27 6.78
N PRO A 144 8.75 1.04 6.53
CA PRO A 144 7.46 1.76 6.59
C PRO A 144 6.39 1.21 5.65
N LEU A 145 6.77 0.75 4.45
CA LEU A 145 5.83 0.09 3.54
C LEU A 145 5.28 -1.21 4.13
N THR A 146 6.17 -2.05 4.68
CA THR A 146 5.77 -3.32 5.33
C THR A 146 4.87 -3.05 6.54
N GLU A 147 5.25 -2.09 7.38
CA GLU A 147 4.48 -1.62 8.52
C GLU A 147 3.05 -1.25 8.11
N ALA A 148 2.89 -0.40 7.09
CA ALA A 148 1.57 0.00 6.59
C ALA A 148 0.71 -1.20 6.13
N ILE A 149 1.29 -2.13 5.36
CA ILE A 149 0.58 -3.31 4.86
C ILE A 149 0.17 -4.26 6.01
N LEU A 150 1.04 -4.44 7.01
CA LEU A 150 0.75 -5.30 8.16
C LEU A 150 -0.36 -4.69 9.04
N LEU A 151 -0.38 -3.37 9.22
CA LEU A 151 -1.48 -2.69 9.91
C LEU A 151 -2.83 -2.92 9.23
N GLY A 152 -2.86 -2.95 7.89
CA GLY A 152 -4.07 -3.36 7.15
C GLY A 152 -4.49 -4.79 7.41
N THR A 153 -3.53 -5.70 7.50
CA THR A 153 -3.78 -7.11 7.85
C THR A 153 -4.41 -7.22 9.24
N ILE A 154 -3.92 -6.43 10.22
CA ILE A 154 -4.52 -6.37 11.57
C ILE A 154 -5.93 -5.78 11.52
N ALA A 155 -6.17 -4.74 10.70
CA ALA A 155 -7.49 -4.17 10.52
C ALA A 155 -8.49 -5.19 9.94
N VAL A 156 -8.08 -6.04 8.99
CA VAL A 156 -8.93 -7.11 8.43
C VAL A 156 -9.35 -8.13 9.51
N ARG A 157 -8.50 -8.37 10.52
CA ARG A 157 -8.84 -9.22 11.68
C ARG A 157 -9.77 -8.53 12.68
N ASN A 158 -9.98 -7.22 12.54
CA ASN A 158 -10.83 -6.38 13.39
C ASN A 158 -11.82 -5.57 12.53
N PRO A 159 -12.68 -6.24 11.73
CA PRO A 159 -13.50 -5.56 10.74
C PRO A 159 -14.44 -4.54 11.39
N GLY A 160 -14.54 -3.36 10.78
CA GLY A 160 -15.35 -2.23 11.25
C GLY A 160 -14.65 -1.30 12.25
N ALA A 161 -13.62 -1.77 12.96
CA ALA A 161 -12.87 -0.95 13.90
C ALA A 161 -11.93 0.04 13.17
N LYS A 162 -11.95 1.31 13.58
CA LYS A 162 -10.95 2.30 13.15
C LYS A 162 -9.76 2.21 14.10
N LEU A 163 -8.63 1.74 13.61
CA LEU A 163 -7.40 1.62 14.37
C LEU A 163 -6.55 2.88 14.20
N THR A 164 -5.96 3.37 15.29
CA THR A 164 -5.04 4.51 15.29
C THR A 164 -3.64 4.03 15.59
N TRP A 165 -2.67 4.46 14.79
CA TRP A 165 -1.30 4.00 14.86
C TRP A 165 -0.34 5.10 15.29
N ASN A 166 0.53 4.79 16.25
CA ASN A 166 1.64 5.62 16.67
C ASN A 166 2.95 4.89 16.37
N THR A 167 3.63 5.32 15.30
CA THR A 167 4.88 4.70 14.83
C THR A 167 6.03 4.85 15.84
N GLU A 168 6.18 6.00 16.50
CA GLU A 168 7.26 6.23 17.49
C GLU A 168 7.16 5.31 18.71
N LYS A 169 5.92 5.02 19.15
CA LYS A 169 5.65 4.18 20.32
C LYS A 169 5.34 2.74 19.97
N MET A 170 5.27 2.40 18.68
CA MET A 170 4.79 1.11 18.18
C MET A 170 3.44 0.71 18.82
N GLU A 171 2.51 1.65 18.86
CA GLU A 171 1.23 1.51 19.58
C GLU A 171 0.04 1.59 18.64
N LEU A 172 -0.77 0.54 18.64
CA LEU A 172 -1.99 0.39 17.87
C LEU A 172 -3.21 0.33 18.80
N ARG A 173 -4.10 1.31 18.66
CA ARG A 173 -5.34 1.43 19.44
C ARG A 173 -6.57 1.26 18.58
N GLY A 174 -7.74 1.09 19.19
CA GLY A 174 -9.04 1.06 18.51
C GLY A 174 -9.73 -0.30 18.51
N ALA A 175 -9.05 -1.37 18.93
CA ALA A 175 -9.68 -2.66 19.25
C ALA A 175 -8.90 -3.36 20.39
N PRO A 176 -9.57 -4.11 21.29
CA PRO A 176 -8.93 -4.71 22.46
C PRO A 176 -7.73 -5.64 22.17
N ASN A 177 -7.76 -6.32 21.03
CA ASN A 177 -6.76 -7.31 20.61
C ASN A 177 -5.83 -6.80 19.50
N ALA A 178 -5.90 -5.52 19.10
CA ALA A 178 -5.10 -5.01 17.99
C ALA A 178 -3.61 -4.92 18.33
N GLN A 179 -3.27 -4.41 19.52
CA GLN A 179 -1.89 -4.28 19.99
C GLN A 179 -1.18 -5.63 20.05
N ASP A 180 -1.88 -6.66 20.56
CA ASP A 180 -1.32 -8.01 20.72
C ASP A 180 -0.96 -8.68 19.39
N LEU A 181 -1.49 -8.18 18.27
CA LEU A 181 -1.21 -8.69 16.93
C LEU A 181 0.06 -8.09 16.29
N LEU A 182 0.67 -7.07 16.90
CA LEU A 182 1.91 -6.46 16.41
C LEU A 182 3.14 -7.33 16.64
N THR A 183 3.09 -8.17 17.67
CA THR A 183 4.19 -9.03 18.08
C THR A 183 3.69 -10.43 18.38
N LYS A 184 4.63 -11.31 18.73
CA LYS A 184 4.34 -12.68 19.16
C LYS A 184 5.25 -13.04 20.32
N PRO A 185 4.83 -13.96 21.20
CA PRO A 185 5.77 -14.60 22.10
C PRO A 185 6.81 -15.37 21.28
N TYR A 186 8.07 -15.21 21.65
CA TYR A 186 9.15 -16.01 21.08
C TYR A 186 9.36 -17.25 21.94
N ARG A 187 9.94 -18.30 21.34
CA ARG A 187 10.34 -19.49 22.09
C ARG A 187 11.49 -19.12 23.03
N SER A 188 11.43 -19.58 24.27
CA SER A 188 12.52 -19.37 25.24
C SER A 188 13.89 -19.72 24.66
N GLY A 189 14.81 -18.75 24.71
CA GLY A 189 16.17 -18.82 24.16
C GLY A 189 16.29 -18.39 22.69
N TRP A 190 15.20 -17.98 22.05
CA TRP A 190 15.12 -17.54 20.65
C TRP A 190 14.51 -16.14 20.52
N GLU A 191 14.33 -15.44 21.63
CA GLU A 191 13.99 -14.03 21.66
C GLU A 191 15.10 -13.22 20.97
N PRO A 192 14.76 -12.28 20.08
CA PRO A 192 15.71 -11.30 19.59
C PRO A 192 16.24 -10.43 20.74
N LYS A 193 17.54 -10.08 20.71
CA LYS A 193 18.19 -9.29 21.76
C LYS A 193 17.70 -7.83 21.88
N TRP A 194 16.91 -7.37 20.91
CA TRP A 194 16.41 -6.00 20.80
C TRP A 194 14.95 -5.86 21.24
N ILE A 195 14.38 -6.91 21.83
CA ILE A 195 13.06 -6.89 22.48
C ILE A 195 13.26 -6.73 23.98
#